data_AF-A0A2E8TQ74-F1
#
_entry.id   AF-A0A2E8TQ74-F1
#
_cell.length_a   1.000
_cell.length_b   1.000
_cell.length_c   1.000
_cell.angle_alpha   90.00
_cell.angle_beta   90.00
_cell.angle_gamma   90.00
#
_symmetry.space_group_name_H-M   'P 1'
#
loop_
_entity.id
_entity.type
_entity.pdbx_description
1 polymer ?
#
loop_
_entity_poly.entity_id
_entity_poly.type
_entity_poly.pdbx_seq_one_letter_code
_entity_poly.pdbx_strand_id
1 'polypeptide(L)'
;MKNIKELIIKALDGALIDFMENPPNEAYEGTSGYFSWYINIKDSKGNQLSQKSGDDFCVNCNISLLEDVVMNGSVDFSEVEEDVRVSFKNYLKVCDEKVLSESAKKADLKNSYFNVAVFEVADDGADVHRYYWQNHYFSDCLSGKDVSSAKEKALKKVANNGYDLKDVEEEFKNDKEVVMAALNNSGYALQYASDELKDDKEVVMAAVNNDGDALQFAADELKADKEVVMAAVNNDGEALQYAADELKDDKEVVMAAVQTNGVESRPNDTLDYASDELKADKEVVMAAVQTNGDTLDYASDELKADKEVVMAAVKSKGWALQFATDELKADKEVVLVAIKSDPDAIEHASGSLKNDKEITDLLR
;
A
#
# COMPACT_ATOMS: atom_id res chain seq x y z
N MET A 1 -41.81 -12.46 -8.90
CA MET A 1 -41.40 -12.83 -10.28
C MET A 1 -41.13 -11.61 -11.16
N LYS A 2 -42.02 -10.60 -11.27
CA LYS A 2 -41.71 -9.35 -12.02
C LYS A 2 -40.45 -8.59 -11.56
N ASN A 3 -40.11 -8.67 -10.27
CA ASN A 3 -38.95 -7.99 -9.71
C ASN A 3 -37.60 -8.61 -10.16
N ILE A 4 -37.43 -9.93 -10.13
CA ILE A 4 -36.10 -10.57 -10.34
C ILE A 4 -35.54 -10.37 -11.76
N LYS A 5 -36.39 -10.40 -12.78
CA LYS A 5 -35.98 -10.11 -14.18
C LYS A 5 -35.45 -8.69 -14.31
N GLU A 6 -36.18 -7.71 -13.77
CA GLU A 6 -35.77 -6.30 -13.77
C GLU A 6 -34.47 -6.11 -13.00
N LEU A 7 -34.26 -6.90 -11.93
CA LEU A 7 -33.04 -6.85 -11.12
C LEU A 7 -31.83 -7.46 -11.82
N ILE A 8 -31.98 -8.60 -12.52
CA ILE A 8 -30.93 -9.18 -13.36
C ILE A 8 -30.58 -8.21 -14.49
N ILE A 9 -31.58 -7.61 -15.14
CA ILE A 9 -31.38 -6.60 -16.20
C ILE A 9 -30.63 -5.38 -15.65
N LYS A 10 -31.01 -4.87 -14.47
CA LYS A 10 -30.36 -3.73 -13.82
C LYS A 10 -28.92 -4.04 -13.40
N ALA A 11 -28.68 -5.24 -12.88
CA ALA A 11 -27.36 -5.70 -12.49
C ALA A 11 -26.41 -5.83 -13.71
N LEU A 12 -26.93 -6.37 -14.80
CA LEU A 12 -26.21 -6.47 -16.07
C LEU A 12 -25.96 -5.10 -16.70
N ASP A 13 -26.89 -4.16 -16.57
CA ASP A 13 -26.71 -2.77 -17.03
C ASP A 13 -25.54 -2.11 -16.28
N GLY A 14 -25.45 -2.29 -14.96
CA GLY A 14 -24.32 -1.82 -14.15
C GLY A 14 -22.98 -2.46 -14.56
N ALA A 15 -22.95 -3.78 -14.72
CA ALA A 15 -21.74 -4.48 -15.18
C ALA A 15 -21.27 -4.02 -16.58
N LEU A 16 -22.22 -3.71 -17.46
CA LEU A 16 -21.93 -3.19 -18.80
C LEU A 16 -21.44 -1.74 -18.74
N ILE A 17 -21.99 -0.91 -17.86
CA ILE A 17 -21.47 0.44 -17.58
C ILE A 17 -20.02 0.34 -17.11
N ASP A 18 -19.74 -0.47 -16.09
CA ASP A 18 -18.40 -0.64 -15.52
C ASP A 18 -17.37 -1.11 -16.55
N PHE A 19 -17.74 -2.08 -17.41
CA PHE A 19 -16.88 -2.55 -18.50
C PHE A 19 -16.59 -1.46 -19.53
N MET A 20 -17.60 -0.65 -19.89
CA MET A 20 -17.45 0.40 -20.91
C MET A 20 -16.67 1.62 -20.38
N GLU A 21 -16.81 1.93 -19.09
CA GLU A 21 -16.05 3.00 -18.43
C GLU A 21 -14.59 2.60 -18.14
N ASN A 22 -14.35 1.31 -17.83
CA ASN A 22 -13.02 0.79 -17.52
C ASN A 22 -12.69 -0.44 -18.39
N PRO A 23 -12.54 -0.24 -19.71
CA PRO A 23 -12.19 -1.32 -20.62
C PRO A 23 -10.77 -1.83 -20.29
N PRO A 24 -10.54 -3.15 -20.11
CA PRO A 24 -9.20 -3.66 -19.83
C PRO A 24 -8.24 -3.32 -20.98
N ASN A 25 -7.03 -2.84 -20.62
CA ASN A 25 -6.02 -2.29 -21.53
C ASN A 25 -5.62 -3.24 -22.68
N GLU A 26 -5.83 -4.55 -22.53
CA GLU A 26 -5.40 -5.59 -23.47
C GLU A 26 -6.49 -5.98 -24.49
N ALA A 27 -7.74 -5.55 -24.31
CA ALA A 27 -8.88 -6.06 -25.08
C ALA A 27 -9.02 -5.47 -26.50
N TYR A 28 -8.12 -4.59 -26.93
CA TYR A 28 -8.33 -3.75 -28.12
C TYR A 28 -7.18 -3.75 -29.14
N GLU A 29 -6.20 -4.66 -29.02
CA GLU A 29 -5.06 -4.71 -29.94
C GLU A 29 -5.31 -5.49 -31.25
N GLY A 30 -6.44 -6.21 -31.36
CA GLY A 30 -6.80 -7.01 -32.54
C GLY A 30 -7.64 -6.25 -33.58
N THR A 31 -7.14 -6.16 -34.82
CA THR A 31 -7.97 -5.77 -35.97
C THR A 31 -8.76 -6.99 -36.45
N SER A 32 -10.09 -6.92 -36.37
CA SER A 32 -11.12 -7.92 -36.74
C SER A 32 -11.28 -9.14 -35.83
N GLY A 33 -12.15 -8.99 -34.83
CA GLY A 33 -12.73 -10.06 -34.02
C GLY A 33 -14.10 -9.62 -33.48
N TYR A 34 -14.93 -10.57 -33.03
CA TYR A 34 -16.19 -10.27 -32.35
C TYR A 34 -16.13 -10.66 -30.87
N PHE A 35 -16.81 -9.88 -30.02
CA PHE A 35 -16.84 -10.12 -28.57
C PHE A 35 -17.97 -11.07 -28.19
N SER A 36 -17.64 -12.16 -27.49
CA SER A 36 -18.63 -13.08 -26.94
C SER A 36 -18.81 -12.85 -25.44
N TRP A 37 -20.06 -12.65 -25.02
CA TRP A 37 -20.42 -12.36 -23.63
C TRP A 37 -20.99 -13.61 -22.94
N TYR A 38 -20.56 -13.89 -21.72
CA TYR A 38 -21.04 -15.06 -20.98
C TYR A 38 -21.61 -14.62 -19.65
N ILE A 39 -22.88 -14.96 -19.40
CA ILE A 39 -23.56 -14.72 -18.13
C ILE A 39 -23.85 -16.06 -17.48
N ASN A 40 -23.03 -16.47 -16.52
CA ASN A 40 -23.30 -17.68 -15.73
C ASN A 40 -23.90 -17.30 -14.38
N ILE A 41 -25.18 -17.61 -14.19
CA ILE A 41 -25.83 -17.45 -12.88
C ILE A 41 -25.42 -18.64 -12.01
N LYS A 42 -24.75 -18.35 -10.89
CA LYS A 42 -24.23 -19.35 -9.95
C LYS A 42 -24.86 -19.21 -8.57
N ASP A 43 -24.95 -20.32 -7.85
CA ASP A 43 -25.25 -20.32 -6.42
C ASP A 43 -24.02 -19.93 -5.59
N SER A 44 -24.21 -19.77 -4.28
CA SER A 44 -23.16 -19.45 -3.32
C SER A 44 -22.05 -20.50 -3.19
N LYS A 45 -22.20 -21.65 -3.84
CA LYS A 45 -21.23 -22.75 -3.89
C LYS A 45 -20.59 -22.89 -5.28
N GLY A 46 -20.87 -21.95 -6.19
CA GLY A 46 -20.32 -21.92 -7.54
C GLY A 46 -21.00 -22.85 -8.55
N ASN A 47 -22.09 -23.53 -8.17
CA ASN A 47 -22.84 -24.39 -9.07
C ASN A 47 -23.67 -23.53 -10.03
N GLN A 48 -23.62 -23.86 -11.32
CA GLN A 48 -24.50 -23.23 -12.32
C GLN A 48 -25.96 -23.58 -12.03
N LEU A 49 -26.81 -22.56 -11.98
CA LEU A 49 -28.22 -22.72 -11.61
C LEU A 49 -29.14 -23.10 -12.79
N SER A 50 -28.60 -23.18 -14.01
CA SER A 50 -29.32 -23.62 -15.22
C SER A 50 -28.50 -24.58 -16.08
N GLN A 51 -29.05 -25.77 -16.31
CA GLN A 51 -28.66 -26.64 -17.42
C GLN A 51 -29.82 -26.72 -18.41
N LYS A 52 -29.56 -26.45 -19.68
CA LYS A 52 -30.28 -27.09 -20.77
C LYS A 52 -29.25 -27.85 -21.60
N SER A 53 -29.60 -29.07 -21.98
CA SER A 53 -28.79 -29.94 -22.83
C SER A 53 -28.62 -29.33 -24.23
N GLY A 54 -27.38 -29.30 -24.72
CA GLY A 54 -27.05 -28.90 -26.09
C GLY A 54 -26.74 -27.41 -26.18
N ASP A 55 -25.44 -27.14 -26.28
CA ASP A 55 -24.73 -25.87 -26.40
C ASP A 55 -24.86 -24.94 -25.19
N ASP A 56 -23.68 -24.61 -24.66
CA ASP A 56 -23.44 -23.86 -23.45
C ASP A 56 -24.26 -22.57 -23.38
N PHE A 57 -24.55 -22.12 -22.15
CA PHE A 57 -25.04 -20.77 -21.88
C PHE A 57 -23.97 -19.72 -22.27
N CYS A 58 -23.76 -19.54 -23.57
CA CYS A 58 -23.07 -18.42 -24.17
C CYS A 58 -24.15 -17.43 -24.58
N VAL A 59 -24.23 -16.26 -23.94
CA VAL A 59 -24.96 -15.14 -24.55
C VAL A 59 -24.06 -14.60 -25.65
N ASN A 60 -23.98 -15.32 -26.76
CA ASN A 60 -23.06 -15.01 -27.83
C ASN A 60 -23.55 -13.74 -28.56
N CYS A 61 -23.21 -12.57 -28.03
CA CYS A 61 -23.55 -11.29 -28.60
C CYS A 61 -22.55 -10.96 -29.69
N ASN A 62 -22.63 -11.68 -30.81
CA ASN A 62 -21.80 -11.36 -31.96
C ASN A 62 -22.20 -9.96 -32.46
N ILE A 63 -21.29 -8.99 -32.32
CA ILE A 63 -21.50 -7.60 -32.75
C ILE A 63 -21.89 -7.52 -34.23
N SER A 64 -21.48 -8.49 -35.06
CA SER A 64 -21.88 -8.56 -36.49
C SER A 64 -23.34 -8.97 -36.72
N LEU A 65 -24.03 -9.49 -35.70
CA LEU A 65 -25.47 -9.79 -35.72
C LEU A 65 -26.32 -8.68 -35.10
N LEU A 66 -25.68 -7.65 -34.56
CA LEU A 66 -26.33 -6.38 -34.22
C LEU A 66 -26.40 -5.59 -35.52
N GLU A 67 -27.50 -5.72 -36.26
CA GLU A 67 -27.79 -4.81 -37.37
C GLU A 67 -27.71 -3.38 -36.79
N ASP A 68 -26.69 -2.62 -37.24
CA ASP A 68 -26.40 -1.20 -36.98
C ASP A 68 -25.23 -0.83 -36.03
N VAL A 69 -24.45 -1.75 -35.44
CA VAL A 69 -23.21 -1.34 -34.72
C VAL A 69 -22.02 -1.27 -35.68
N VAL A 70 -21.86 -0.14 -36.39
CA VAL A 70 -20.70 0.12 -37.25
C VAL A 70 -19.56 0.69 -36.40
N MET A 71 -18.56 -0.13 -36.08
CA MET A 71 -17.26 0.33 -35.55
C MET A 71 -16.48 1.02 -36.68
N ASN A 72 -16.91 2.21 -37.11
CA ASN A 72 -16.15 3.02 -38.05
C ASN A 72 -14.97 3.63 -37.29
N GLY A 73 -13.75 3.51 -37.86
CA GLY A 73 -12.44 3.84 -37.25
C GLY A 73 -12.20 5.31 -36.90
N SER A 74 -13.10 5.88 -36.11
CA SER A 74 -13.14 7.25 -35.60
C SER A 74 -14.08 7.24 -34.38
N VAL A 75 -13.58 6.69 -33.28
CA VAL A 75 -14.25 6.46 -31.97
C VAL A 75 -14.65 7.70 -31.16
N ASP A 76 -15.71 8.45 -31.48
CA ASP A 76 -16.41 9.18 -30.40
C ASP A 76 -17.20 8.13 -29.59
N PHE A 77 -16.59 7.66 -28.50
CA PHE A 77 -17.04 6.49 -27.74
C PHE A 77 -18.40 6.64 -27.07
N SER A 78 -18.96 7.85 -27.04
CA SER A 78 -20.29 8.11 -26.49
C SER A 78 -21.43 7.51 -27.30
N GLU A 79 -21.27 7.36 -28.63
CA GLU A 79 -22.30 6.78 -29.50
C GLU A 79 -22.32 5.24 -29.45
N VAL A 80 -21.14 4.61 -29.30
CA VAL A 80 -21.01 3.14 -29.15
C VAL A 80 -21.61 2.66 -27.82
N GLU A 81 -21.53 3.49 -26.77
CA GLU A 81 -22.05 3.21 -25.43
C GLU A 81 -23.58 3.01 -25.43
N GLU A 82 -24.33 3.88 -26.10
CA GLU A 82 -25.79 3.83 -26.14
C GLU A 82 -26.28 2.63 -26.98
N ASP A 83 -25.70 2.39 -28.15
CA ASP A 83 -26.14 1.35 -29.08
C ASP A 83 -25.88 -0.07 -28.58
N VAL A 84 -24.74 -0.29 -27.92
CA VAL A 84 -24.42 -1.58 -27.27
C VAL A 84 -25.37 -1.83 -26.09
N ARG A 85 -25.61 -0.82 -25.25
CA ARG A 85 -26.56 -0.91 -24.12
C ARG A 85 -27.99 -1.18 -24.59
N VAL A 86 -28.46 -0.48 -25.62
CA VAL A 86 -29.80 -0.65 -26.20
C VAL A 86 -29.97 -2.03 -26.82
N SER A 87 -28.99 -2.48 -27.59
CA SER A 87 -28.97 -3.81 -28.22
C SER A 87 -29.02 -4.93 -27.19
N PHE A 88 -28.19 -4.84 -26.15
CA PHE A 88 -28.14 -5.81 -25.07
C PHE A 88 -29.44 -5.84 -24.26
N LYS A 89 -30.00 -4.67 -23.93
CA LYS A 89 -31.32 -4.53 -23.28
C LYS A 89 -32.42 -5.15 -24.13
N ASN A 90 -32.39 -4.99 -25.45
CA ASN A 90 -33.38 -5.55 -26.34
C ASN A 90 -33.24 -7.08 -26.46
N TYR A 91 -32.02 -7.61 -26.49
CA TYR A 91 -31.79 -9.06 -26.46
C TYR A 91 -32.28 -9.71 -25.15
N LEU A 92 -32.01 -9.10 -23.99
CA LEU A 92 -32.52 -9.58 -22.69
C LEU A 92 -34.06 -9.56 -22.60
N LYS A 93 -34.73 -8.66 -23.35
CA LYS A 93 -36.20 -8.68 -23.48
C LYS A 93 -36.68 -9.91 -24.28
N VAL A 94 -35.89 -10.39 -25.23
CA VAL A 94 -36.21 -11.49 -26.16
C VAL A 94 -35.76 -12.86 -25.64
N CYS A 95 -34.82 -12.91 -24.69
CA CYS A 95 -34.39 -14.14 -24.00
C CYS A 95 -35.60 -14.87 -23.36
N ASP A 96 -35.65 -16.21 -23.49
CA ASP A 96 -36.80 -17.05 -23.12
C ASP A 96 -37.21 -16.80 -21.66
N GLU A 97 -38.39 -16.19 -21.49
CA GLU A 97 -38.98 -15.79 -20.21
C GLU A 97 -39.06 -16.96 -19.22
N LYS A 98 -39.23 -18.19 -19.74
CA LYS A 98 -39.34 -19.39 -18.92
C LYS A 98 -38.00 -19.77 -18.28
N VAL A 99 -36.90 -19.60 -19.01
CA VAL A 99 -35.55 -19.98 -18.56
C VAL A 99 -35.04 -19.03 -17.49
N LEU A 100 -35.12 -17.71 -17.72
CA LEU A 100 -34.77 -16.70 -16.71
C LEU A 100 -35.63 -16.84 -15.46
N SER A 101 -36.92 -17.15 -15.62
CA SER A 101 -37.84 -17.39 -14.50
C SER A 101 -37.53 -18.69 -13.73
N GLU A 102 -37.03 -19.74 -14.39
CA GLU A 102 -36.65 -20.99 -13.74
C GLU A 102 -35.33 -20.87 -12.96
N SER A 103 -34.32 -20.18 -13.51
CA SER A 103 -33.08 -19.85 -12.79
C SER A 103 -33.36 -18.92 -11.61
N ALA A 104 -34.18 -17.88 -11.80
CA ALA A 104 -34.60 -16.95 -10.75
C ALA A 104 -35.37 -17.61 -9.60
N LYS A 105 -36.06 -18.74 -9.85
CA LYS A 105 -36.73 -19.52 -8.80
C LYS A 105 -35.76 -20.36 -7.95
N LYS A 106 -34.56 -20.63 -8.47
CA LYS A 106 -33.52 -21.43 -7.82
C LYS A 106 -32.40 -20.59 -7.21
N ALA A 107 -32.22 -19.36 -7.68
CA ALA A 107 -31.22 -18.43 -7.18
C ALA A 107 -31.63 -17.84 -5.82
N ASP A 108 -30.77 -18.00 -4.82
CA ASP A 108 -30.81 -17.19 -3.62
C ASP A 108 -30.13 -15.85 -3.93
N LEU A 109 -30.90 -14.85 -4.36
CA LEU A 109 -30.39 -13.55 -4.82
C LEU A 109 -29.56 -12.80 -3.77
N LYS A 110 -29.63 -13.16 -2.49
CA LYS A 110 -28.77 -12.57 -1.47
C LYS A 110 -27.33 -13.10 -1.55
N ASN A 111 -27.16 -14.33 -2.03
CA ASN A 111 -25.90 -15.07 -2.02
C ASN A 111 -25.47 -15.57 -3.42
N SER A 112 -26.22 -15.24 -4.45
CA SER A 112 -25.93 -15.58 -5.85
C SER A 112 -25.19 -14.45 -6.54
N TYR A 113 -24.43 -14.82 -7.57
CA TYR A 113 -23.70 -13.90 -8.43
C TYR A 113 -23.82 -14.35 -9.88
N PHE A 114 -23.53 -13.42 -10.80
CA PHE A 114 -23.28 -13.74 -12.19
C PHE A 114 -21.85 -13.35 -12.54
N ASN A 115 -21.22 -14.07 -13.45
CA ASN A 115 -19.98 -13.59 -14.05
C ASN A 115 -20.28 -12.90 -15.38
N VAL A 116 -19.47 -11.92 -15.72
CA VAL A 116 -19.38 -11.36 -17.07
C VAL A 116 -18.00 -11.72 -17.58
N ALA A 117 -17.97 -12.39 -18.72
CA ALA A 117 -16.72 -12.70 -19.39
C ALA A 117 -16.77 -12.23 -20.83
N VAL A 118 -15.67 -11.60 -21.27
CA VAL A 118 -15.49 -11.12 -22.63
C VAL A 118 -14.33 -11.88 -23.25
N PHE A 119 -14.60 -12.46 -24.41
CA PHE A 119 -13.63 -13.16 -25.21
C PHE A 119 -13.57 -12.54 -26.60
N GLU A 120 -12.37 -12.37 -27.14
CA GLU A 120 -12.21 -12.17 -28.58
C GLU A 120 -12.20 -13.53 -29.24
N VAL A 121 -12.99 -13.66 -30.29
CA VAL A 121 -12.99 -14.83 -31.15
C VAL A 121 -12.51 -14.37 -32.52
N ALA A 122 -11.43 -14.98 -33.01
CA ALA A 122 -10.97 -14.76 -34.38
C ALA A 122 -12.03 -15.17 -35.40
N ASP A 123 -12.00 -14.60 -36.61
CA ASP A 123 -13.00 -14.84 -37.66
C ASP A 123 -13.16 -16.32 -38.07
N ASP A 124 -12.15 -17.16 -37.79
CA ASP A 124 -12.16 -18.60 -38.05
C ASP A 124 -12.63 -19.46 -36.86
N GLY A 125 -12.93 -18.82 -35.71
CA GLY A 125 -13.41 -19.46 -34.50
C GLY A 125 -12.37 -20.30 -33.73
N ALA A 126 -11.09 -20.28 -34.15
CA ALA A 126 -10.08 -21.19 -33.63
C ALA A 126 -9.37 -20.67 -32.37
N ASP A 127 -9.18 -19.35 -32.27
CA ASP A 127 -8.51 -18.71 -31.13
C ASP A 127 -9.51 -17.92 -30.28
N VAL A 128 -9.61 -18.30 -29.00
CA VAL A 128 -10.48 -17.67 -27.99
C VAL A 128 -9.57 -17.05 -26.93
N HIS A 129 -9.38 -15.74 -26.99
CA HIS A 129 -8.60 -15.01 -26.00
C HIS A 129 -9.55 -14.44 -24.92
N ARG A 130 -9.29 -14.74 -23.64
CA ARG A 130 -10.11 -14.26 -22.51
C ARG A 130 -9.55 -12.93 -22.02
N TYR A 131 -10.31 -11.85 -22.17
CA TYR A 131 -9.89 -10.51 -21.80
C TYR A 131 -10.54 -9.97 -20.53
N TYR A 132 -11.71 -10.50 -20.16
CA TYR A 132 -12.43 -10.05 -18.98
C TYR A 132 -13.13 -11.22 -18.31
N TRP A 133 -13.09 -11.26 -16.97
CA TRP A 133 -13.85 -12.19 -16.15
C TRP A 133 -14.09 -11.56 -14.77
N GLN A 134 -15.27 -10.98 -14.58
CA GLN A 134 -15.66 -10.35 -13.32
C GLN A 134 -16.89 -11.03 -12.74
N ASN A 135 -16.90 -11.26 -11.43
CA ASN A 135 -18.11 -11.70 -10.71
C ASN A 135 -18.87 -10.47 -10.21
N HIS A 136 -20.18 -10.47 -10.41
CA HIS A 136 -21.12 -9.44 -9.96
C HIS A 136 -22.17 -10.08 -9.08
N TYR A 137 -22.23 -9.68 -7.81
CA TYR A 137 -23.16 -10.23 -6.84
C TYR A 137 -24.50 -9.52 -6.92
N PHE A 138 -25.60 -10.29 -6.86
CA PHE A 138 -26.93 -9.70 -6.94
C PHE A 138 -27.22 -8.78 -5.74
N SER A 139 -26.68 -9.07 -4.54
CA SER A 139 -26.82 -8.22 -3.35
C SER A 139 -26.49 -6.74 -3.62
N ASP A 140 -25.47 -6.51 -4.43
CA ASP A 140 -24.85 -5.20 -4.59
C ASP A 140 -25.71 -4.38 -5.58
N CYS A 141 -26.13 -5.00 -6.68
CA CYS A 141 -27.01 -4.42 -7.69
C CYS A 141 -28.45 -4.14 -7.18
N LEU A 142 -28.90 -4.92 -6.18
CA LEU A 142 -30.25 -4.82 -5.60
C LEU A 142 -30.39 -3.69 -4.57
N SER A 143 -29.29 -3.24 -3.97
CA SER A 143 -29.27 -2.20 -2.94
C SER A 143 -29.62 -0.80 -3.49
N GLY A 144 -29.60 -0.62 -4.81
CA GLY A 144 -29.82 0.68 -5.45
C GLY A 144 -28.65 1.66 -5.30
N LYS A 145 -27.54 1.23 -4.68
CA LYS A 145 -26.26 1.94 -4.74
C LYS A 145 -25.59 1.59 -6.07
N ASP A 146 -25.42 2.61 -6.90
CA ASP A 146 -24.53 2.52 -8.05
C ASP A 146 -23.09 2.46 -7.50
N VAL A 147 -22.54 1.25 -7.43
CA VAL A 147 -21.25 0.94 -6.81
C VAL A 147 -20.11 1.64 -7.57
N SER A 148 -20.20 1.79 -8.90
CA SER A 148 -19.26 2.62 -9.68
C SER A 148 -19.30 4.07 -9.20
N SER A 149 -20.49 4.66 -9.05
CA SER A 149 -20.62 6.04 -8.54
C SER A 149 -20.15 6.21 -7.09
N ALA A 150 -20.26 5.17 -6.26
CA ALA A 150 -19.85 5.18 -4.86
C ALA A 150 -18.33 5.03 -4.72
N LYS A 151 -17.73 4.14 -5.51
CA LYS A 151 -16.28 3.99 -5.63
C LYS A 151 -15.64 5.26 -6.18
N GLU A 152 -16.22 5.87 -7.22
CA GLU A 152 -15.71 7.13 -7.78
C GLU A 152 -15.74 8.27 -6.73
N LYS A 153 -16.79 8.33 -5.91
CA LYS A 153 -16.85 9.27 -4.77
C LYS A 153 -15.81 8.97 -3.72
N ALA A 154 -15.59 7.69 -3.39
CA ALA A 154 -14.56 7.27 -2.46
C ALA A 154 -13.16 7.65 -2.97
N LEU A 155 -12.86 7.34 -4.24
CA LEU A 155 -11.62 7.73 -4.93
C LEU A 155 -11.39 9.24 -4.90
N LYS A 156 -12.40 10.04 -5.29
CA LYS A 156 -12.30 11.50 -5.24
C LYS A 156 -12.07 12.03 -3.82
N LYS A 157 -12.64 11.37 -2.81
CA LYS A 157 -12.50 11.76 -1.41
C LYS A 157 -11.06 11.51 -0.93
N VAL A 158 -10.57 10.28 -1.08
CA VAL A 158 -9.22 9.89 -0.62
C VAL A 158 -8.09 10.53 -1.43
N ALA A 159 -8.33 10.84 -2.71
CA ALA A 159 -7.35 11.51 -3.56
C ALA A 159 -7.02 12.94 -3.10
N ASN A 160 -7.96 13.61 -2.42
CA ASN A 160 -7.72 14.95 -1.87
C ASN A 160 -7.02 14.90 -0.50
N ASN A 161 -7.31 13.88 0.30
CA ASN A 161 -6.74 13.66 1.63
C ASN A 161 -6.76 12.17 1.97
N GLY A 162 -5.60 11.53 2.06
CA GLY A 162 -5.50 10.08 2.33
C GLY A 162 -6.17 9.66 3.65
N TYR A 163 -6.18 10.54 4.66
CA TYR A 163 -6.84 10.28 5.95
C TYR A 163 -8.35 10.12 5.86
N ASP A 164 -8.98 10.58 4.78
CA ASP A 164 -10.42 10.44 4.58
C ASP A 164 -10.84 8.98 4.31
N LEU A 165 -9.88 8.06 4.12
CA LEU A 165 -10.11 6.61 4.09
C LEU A 165 -10.80 6.11 5.36
N LYS A 166 -10.60 6.76 6.51
CA LYS A 166 -11.32 6.42 7.75
C LYS A 166 -12.84 6.53 7.63
N ASP A 167 -13.29 7.43 6.76
CA ASP A 167 -14.67 7.86 6.58
C ASP A 167 -15.31 7.30 5.28
N VAL A 168 -14.64 6.38 4.56
CA VAL A 168 -15.28 5.64 3.45
C VAL A 168 -15.99 4.39 3.98
N GLU A 169 -16.93 3.85 3.21
CA GLU A 169 -17.62 2.61 3.57
C GLU A 169 -16.62 1.44 3.66
N GLU A 170 -16.88 0.46 4.55
CA GLU A 170 -15.95 -0.64 4.84
C GLU A 170 -15.54 -1.45 3.61
N GLU A 171 -16.43 -1.59 2.62
CA GLU A 171 -16.12 -2.26 1.36
C GLU A 171 -14.96 -1.57 0.60
N PHE A 172 -14.84 -0.24 0.69
CA PHE A 172 -13.78 0.52 0.03
C PHE A 172 -12.49 0.58 0.83
N LYS A 173 -12.51 0.23 2.13
CA LYS A 173 -11.30 0.02 2.93
C LYS A 173 -10.60 -1.30 2.60
N ASN A 174 -11.30 -2.22 1.93
CA ASN A 174 -10.74 -3.44 1.35
C ASN A 174 -10.58 -3.35 -0.18
N ASP A 175 -10.92 -2.22 -0.81
CA ASP A 175 -10.69 -2.00 -2.23
C ASP A 175 -9.27 -1.47 -2.44
N LYS A 176 -8.41 -2.29 -3.03
CA LYS A 176 -6.99 -1.97 -3.24
C LYS A 176 -6.79 -0.67 -4.03
N GLU A 177 -7.64 -0.36 -5.01
CA GLU A 177 -7.50 0.86 -5.80
C GLU A 177 -7.80 2.12 -4.95
N VAL A 178 -8.87 2.07 -4.14
CA VAL A 178 -9.21 3.16 -3.22
C VAL A 178 -8.12 3.35 -2.17
N VAL A 179 -7.62 2.26 -1.59
CA VAL A 179 -6.53 2.32 -0.60
C VAL A 179 -5.25 2.86 -1.22
N MET A 180 -4.84 2.38 -2.39
CA MET A 180 -3.64 2.87 -3.08
C MET A 180 -3.75 4.35 -3.45
N ALA A 181 -4.94 4.82 -3.85
CA ALA A 181 -5.19 6.25 -4.07
C ALA A 181 -5.02 7.08 -2.79
N ALA A 182 -5.44 6.55 -1.63
CA ALA A 182 -5.23 7.19 -0.33
C ALA A 182 -3.74 7.23 0.06
N LEU A 183 -3.02 6.11 -0.13
CA LEU A 183 -1.60 5.97 0.22
C LEU A 183 -0.69 6.87 -0.61
N ASN A 184 -1.04 7.14 -1.86
CA ASN A 184 -0.30 8.08 -2.70
C ASN A 184 -0.33 9.52 -2.15
N ASN A 185 -1.33 9.85 -1.33
CA ASN A 185 -1.42 11.15 -0.65
C ASN A 185 -0.81 11.13 0.76
N SER A 186 -0.97 10.04 1.51
CA SER A 186 -0.32 9.82 2.81
C SER A 186 -0.21 8.33 3.14
N GLY A 187 0.99 7.85 3.40
CA GLY A 187 1.28 6.48 3.84
C GLY A 187 0.56 6.10 5.14
N TYR A 188 0.35 7.06 6.05
CA TYR A 188 -0.43 6.87 7.28
C TYR A 188 -1.89 6.46 7.06
N ALA A 189 -2.43 6.58 5.83
CA ALA A 189 -3.76 6.08 5.50
C ALA A 189 -3.86 4.56 5.67
N LEU A 190 -2.74 3.82 5.66
CA LEU A 190 -2.68 2.38 5.87
C LEU A 190 -3.40 1.93 7.16
N GLN A 191 -3.41 2.76 8.20
CA GLN A 191 -4.09 2.46 9.47
C GLN A 191 -5.59 2.15 9.32
N TYR A 192 -6.22 2.72 8.29
CA TYR A 192 -7.66 2.56 8.00
C TYR A 192 -7.97 1.48 6.97
N ALA A 193 -6.95 0.91 6.31
CA ALA A 193 -7.14 -0.22 5.43
C ALA A 193 -7.59 -1.47 6.22
N SER A 194 -8.21 -2.41 5.52
CA SER A 194 -8.53 -3.73 6.06
C SER A 194 -7.27 -4.48 6.51
N ASP A 195 -7.44 -5.47 7.38
CA ASP A 195 -6.33 -6.33 7.80
C ASP A 195 -5.73 -7.11 6.62
N GLU A 196 -6.56 -7.49 5.63
CA GLU A 196 -6.12 -8.15 4.39
C GLU A 196 -5.16 -7.27 3.59
N LEU A 197 -5.43 -5.96 3.47
CA LEU A 197 -4.56 -5.03 2.74
C LEU A 197 -3.36 -4.54 3.58
N LYS A 198 -3.41 -4.66 4.91
CA LYS A 198 -2.25 -4.46 5.79
C LYS A 198 -1.24 -5.60 5.74
N ASP A 199 -1.65 -6.76 5.22
CA ASP A 199 -0.81 -7.92 4.94
C ASP A 199 -0.44 -8.03 3.43
N ASP A 200 -0.98 -7.15 2.58
CA ASP A 200 -0.58 -7.06 1.17
C ASP A 200 0.73 -6.27 1.07
N LYS A 201 1.81 -6.98 0.73
CA LYS A 201 3.16 -6.39 0.59
C LYS A 201 3.21 -5.21 -0.38
N GLU A 202 2.47 -5.23 -1.49
CA GLU A 202 2.47 -4.12 -2.47
C GLU A 202 1.84 -2.86 -1.86
N VAL A 203 0.74 -3.04 -1.13
CA VAL A 203 0.04 -1.94 -0.43
C VAL A 203 0.91 -1.37 0.68
N VAL A 204 1.53 -2.21 1.50
CA VAL A 204 2.43 -1.76 2.56
C VAL A 204 3.67 -1.09 1.98
N MET A 205 4.25 -1.62 0.89
CA MET A 205 5.36 -0.97 0.18
C MET A 205 4.98 0.42 -0.32
N ALA A 206 3.78 0.61 -0.87
CA ALA A 206 3.30 1.93 -1.28
C ALA A 206 3.20 2.89 -0.08
N ALA A 207 2.74 2.40 1.07
CA ALA A 207 2.63 3.19 2.29
C ALA A 207 4.00 3.64 2.84
N VAL A 208 4.94 2.70 3.03
CA VAL A 208 6.25 2.99 3.66
C VAL A 208 7.18 3.79 2.75
N ASN A 209 7.01 3.70 1.42
CA ASN A 209 7.74 4.57 0.50
C ASN A 209 7.23 6.01 0.51
N ASN A 210 5.99 6.25 0.96
CA ASN A 210 5.42 7.57 1.13
C ASN A 210 5.77 8.15 2.51
N ASP A 211 5.53 7.39 3.57
CA ASP A 211 5.82 7.72 4.98
C ASP A 211 6.41 6.49 5.69
N GLY A 212 7.71 6.49 6.05
CA GLY A 212 8.39 5.32 6.64
C GLY A 212 7.72 4.77 7.89
N ASP A 213 7.21 5.66 8.76
CA ASP A 213 6.47 5.32 9.97
C ASP A 213 5.14 4.59 9.74
N ALA A 214 4.64 4.54 8.49
CA ALA A 214 3.47 3.74 8.13
C ALA A 214 3.67 2.25 8.42
N LEU A 215 4.93 1.79 8.56
CA LEU A 215 5.29 0.43 8.96
C LEU A 215 4.56 -0.02 10.24
N GLN A 216 4.25 0.90 11.16
CA GLN A 216 3.54 0.58 12.40
C GLN A 216 2.17 -0.09 12.18
N PHE A 217 1.53 0.17 11.04
CA PHE A 217 0.20 -0.36 10.70
C PHE A 217 0.22 -1.64 9.87
N ALA A 218 1.40 -2.06 9.40
CA ALA A 218 1.55 -3.31 8.66
C ALA A 218 1.31 -4.53 9.57
N ALA A 219 0.97 -5.65 8.94
CA ALA A 219 0.94 -6.96 9.60
C ALA A 219 2.31 -7.33 10.17
N ASP A 220 2.33 -8.17 11.21
CA ASP A 220 3.57 -8.54 11.92
C ASP A 220 4.55 -9.27 10.99
N GLU A 221 4.03 -10.07 10.07
CA GLU A 221 4.80 -10.75 9.03
C GLU A 221 5.56 -9.77 8.12
N LEU A 222 4.95 -8.63 7.78
CA LEU A 222 5.60 -7.60 6.96
C LEU A 222 6.53 -6.68 7.77
N LYS A 223 6.32 -6.56 9.08
CA LYS A 223 7.29 -5.93 10.00
C LYS A 223 8.55 -6.79 10.19
N ALA A 224 8.48 -8.07 9.87
CA ALA A 224 9.61 -8.99 9.81
C ALA A 224 10.17 -9.17 8.37
N ASP A 225 9.53 -8.62 7.35
CA ASP A 225 10.03 -8.66 5.97
C ASP A 225 11.13 -7.61 5.80
N LYS A 226 12.37 -8.08 5.66
CA LYS A 226 13.55 -7.21 5.52
C LYS A 226 13.45 -6.23 4.36
N GLU A 227 12.81 -6.57 3.25
CA GLU A 227 12.66 -5.65 2.10
C GLU A 227 11.72 -4.49 2.45
N VAL A 228 10.60 -4.80 3.10
CA VAL A 228 9.62 -3.80 3.56
C VAL A 228 10.23 -2.88 4.60
N VAL A 229 10.92 -3.46 5.59
CA VAL A 229 11.59 -2.67 6.64
C VAL A 229 12.71 -1.83 6.07
N MET A 230 13.51 -2.36 5.13
CA MET A 230 14.54 -1.57 4.45
C MET A 230 13.95 -0.39 3.68
N ALA A 231 12.81 -0.56 3.00
CA ALA A 231 12.13 0.55 2.34
C ALA A 231 11.68 1.62 3.36
N ALA A 232 11.11 1.20 4.49
CA ALA A 232 10.68 2.09 5.55
C ALA A 232 11.85 2.87 6.18
N VAL A 233 12.93 2.20 6.60
CA VAL A 233 14.08 2.85 7.26
C VAL A 233 14.92 3.73 6.33
N ASN A 234 14.88 3.47 5.02
CA ASN A 234 15.49 4.35 4.02
C ASN A 234 14.65 5.61 3.75
N ASN A 235 13.36 5.58 4.05
CA ASN A 235 12.48 6.74 4.01
C ASN A 235 12.57 7.56 5.30
N ASP A 236 12.45 6.90 6.45
CA ASP A 236 12.59 7.49 7.79
C ASP A 236 13.28 6.47 8.71
N GLY A 237 14.47 6.80 9.23
CA GLY A 237 15.22 5.87 10.08
C GLY A 237 14.52 5.57 11.41
N GLU A 238 13.60 6.42 11.88
CA GLU A 238 12.81 6.17 13.09
C GLU A 238 11.81 5.01 12.89
N ALA A 239 11.52 4.63 11.64
CA ALA A 239 10.67 3.48 11.32
C ALA A 239 11.23 2.16 11.88
N LEU A 240 12.54 2.10 12.20
CA LEU A 240 13.17 0.96 12.85
C LEU A 240 12.44 0.54 14.15
N GLN A 241 11.84 1.48 14.87
CA GLN A 241 11.10 1.19 16.10
C GLN A 241 9.92 0.21 15.89
N TYR A 242 9.37 0.17 14.68
CA TYR A 242 8.22 -0.67 14.31
C TYR A 242 8.61 -2.01 13.68
N ALA A 243 9.90 -2.21 13.36
CA ALA A 243 10.38 -3.47 12.85
C ALA A 243 10.30 -4.59 13.91
N ALA A 244 10.24 -5.83 13.45
CA ALA A 244 10.37 -7.00 14.31
C ALA A 244 11.75 -7.01 15.00
N ASP A 245 11.82 -7.58 16.20
CA ASP A 245 13.05 -7.59 17.02
C ASP A 245 14.25 -8.20 16.28
N GLU A 246 14.02 -9.24 15.48
CA GLU A 246 15.06 -9.87 14.65
C GLU A 246 15.68 -8.92 13.61
N LEU A 247 14.95 -7.91 13.13
CA LEU A 247 15.48 -6.90 12.21
C LEU A 247 16.06 -5.69 12.93
N LYS A 248 15.69 -5.46 14.19
CA LYS A 248 16.39 -4.52 15.09
C LYS A 248 17.77 -5.04 15.51
N ASP A 249 17.99 -6.34 15.37
CA ASP A 249 19.27 -7.01 15.56
C ASP A 249 20.07 -7.16 14.26
N ASP A 250 19.47 -6.84 13.11
CA ASP A 250 20.14 -6.91 11.82
C ASP A 250 21.00 -5.67 11.61
N LYS A 251 22.32 -5.88 11.67
CA LYS A 251 23.33 -4.81 11.49
C LYS A 251 23.14 -4.01 10.20
N GLU A 252 22.71 -4.62 9.09
CA GLU A 252 22.50 -3.91 7.82
C GLU A 252 21.31 -2.96 7.92
N VAL A 253 20.20 -3.43 8.50
CA VAL A 253 18.99 -2.64 8.72
C VAL A 253 19.26 -1.46 9.66
N VAL A 254 19.92 -1.72 10.80
CA VAL A 254 20.26 -0.68 11.77
C VAL A 254 21.22 0.34 11.17
N MET A 255 22.22 -0.09 10.40
CA MET A 255 23.14 0.84 9.73
C MET A 255 22.43 1.71 8.69
N ALA A 256 21.46 1.17 7.95
CA ALA A 256 20.65 1.96 7.03
C ALA A 256 19.86 3.04 7.80
N ALA A 257 19.18 2.67 8.89
CA ALA A 257 18.44 3.60 9.73
C ALA A 257 19.31 4.73 10.31
N VAL A 258 20.51 4.38 10.79
CA VAL A 258 21.49 5.35 11.33
C VAL A 258 21.94 6.36 10.27
N GLN A 259 22.05 5.93 9.00
CA GLN A 259 22.46 6.78 7.88
C GLN A 259 21.33 7.70 7.39
N THR A 260 20.07 7.24 7.40
CA THR A 260 18.90 8.03 6.96
C THR A 260 18.65 9.24 7.87
N ASN A 261 18.70 9.04 9.20
CA ASN A 261 18.37 10.08 10.19
C ASN A 261 19.47 11.13 10.40
N GLY A 262 20.54 11.12 9.60
CA GLY A 262 21.69 12.02 9.78
C GLY A 262 21.52 13.45 9.28
N VAL A 263 20.33 13.81 8.79
CA VAL A 263 20.04 15.10 8.17
C VAL A 263 19.02 15.88 9.00
N GLU A 264 19.56 16.66 9.93
CA GLU A 264 19.12 18.02 10.29
C GLU A 264 17.96 18.30 11.27
N SER A 265 17.18 17.38 11.86
CA SER A 265 16.05 17.87 12.71
C SER A 265 15.60 17.13 13.96
N ARG A 266 16.14 15.96 14.33
CA ARG A 266 15.80 15.30 15.60
C ARG A 266 17.03 14.69 16.27
N PRO A 267 17.09 14.61 17.62
CA PRO A 267 18.07 13.74 18.25
C PRO A 267 17.90 12.35 17.66
N ASN A 268 18.92 11.88 16.99
CA ASN A 268 18.93 10.57 16.34
C ASN A 268 18.87 9.49 17.43
N ASP A 269 17.67 9.05 17.81
CA ASP A 269 17.43 8.00 18.80
C ASP A 269 17.44 6.60 18.16
N THR A 270 17.94 6.45 16.93
CA THR A 270 17.93 5.17 16.19
C THR A 270 18.66 4.06 16.94
N LEU A 271 19.76 4.40 17.65
CA LEU A 271 20.47 3.43 18.48
C LEU A 271 19.62 2.93 19.65
N ASP A 272 18.64 3.69 20.14
CA ASP A 272 17.80 3.26 21.27
C ASP A 272 17.03 1.97 20.95
N TYR A 273 16.60 1.82 19.69
CA TYR A 273 15.85 0.67 19.20
C TYR A 273 16.72 -0.53 18.81
N ALA A 274 18.03 -0.36 18.67
CA ALA A 274 18.95 -1.46 18.38
C ALA A 274 19.16 -2.35 19.62
N SER A 275 19.53 -3.61 19.43
CA SER A 275 19.91 -4.48 20.55
C SER A 275 21.17 -4.03 21.26
N ASP A 276 21.31 -4.52 22.50
CA ASP A 276 22.52 -4.38 23.30
C ASP A 276 23.78 -4.88 22.57
N GLU A 277 23.67 -5.90 21.71
CA GLU A 277 24.79 -6.39 20.89
C GLU A 277 25.25 -5.32 19.88
N LEU A 278 24.33 -4.68 19.18
CA LEU A 278 24.65 -3.61 18.23
C LEU A 278 25.03 -2.29 18.92
N LYS A 279 24.49 -2.02 20.10
CA LYS A 279 24.95 -0.92 21.00
C LYS A 279 26.37 -1.16 21.53
N ALA A 280 26.87 -2.39 21.45
CA ALA A 280 28.26 -2.76 21.73
C ALA A 280 29.12 -2.93 20.46
N ASP A 281 28.53 -2.87 19.27
CA ASP A 281 29.26 -2.93 18.02
C ASP A 281 29.89 -1.55 17.73
N LYS A 282 31.23 -1.51 17.80
CA LYS A 282 32.00 -0.28 17.61
C LYS A 282 31.76 0.36 16.24
N GLU A 283 31.54 -0.40 15.18
CA GLU A 283 31.31 0.15 13.83
C GLU A 283 29.95 0.85 13.76
N VAL A 284 28.91 0.23 14.31
CA VAL A 284 27.55 0.79 14.35
C VAL A 284 27.52 2.05 15.20
N VAL A 285 28.08 1.99 16.42
CA VAL A 285 28.14 3.15 17.32
C VAL A 285 29.00 4.27 16.71
N MET A 286 30.14 3.95 16.07
CA MET A 286 30.98 4.96 15.43
C MET A 286 30.23 5.70 14.32
N ALA A 287 29.44 4.99 13.51
CA ALA A 287 28.60 5.62 12.48
C ALA A 287 27.54 6.55 13.10
N ALA A 288 26.89 6.14 14.19
CA ALA A 288 25.88 6.93 14.87
C ALA A 288 26.45 8.19 15.54
N VAL A 289 27.56 8.08 16.28
CA VAL A 289 28.15 9.22 17.01
C VAL A 289 28.78 10.26 16.09
N GLN A 290 29.20 9.86 14.89
CA GLN A 290 29.68 10.80 13.87
C GLN A 290 28.55 11.70 13.36
N THR A 291 27.36 11.14 13.22
CA THR A 291 26.15 11.86 12.82
C THR A 291 25.57 12.71 13.96
N ASN A 292 25.47 12.15 15.16
CA ASN A 292 24.95 12.83 16.35
C ASN A 292 25.72 12.38 17.60
N GLY A 293 26.62 13.21 18.11
CA GLY A 293 27.45 12.87 19.28
C GLY A 293 26.66 12.43 20.52
N ASP A 294 25.43 12.92 20.72
CA ASP A 294 24.60 12.57 21.88
C ASP A 294 24.20 11.08 21.90
N THR A 295 24.28 10.39 20.75
CA THR A 295 24.01 8.95 20.64
C THR A 295 24.97 8.08 21.45
N LEU A 296 26.08 8.65 21.94
CA LEU A 296 26.97 8.01 22.88
C LEU A 296 26.23 7.54 24.15
N ASP A 297 25.11 8.16 24.53
CA ASP A 297 24.29 7.71 25.67
C ASP A 297 23.76 6.28 25.51
N TYR A 298 23.46 5.86 24.28
CA TYR A 298 22.93 4.52 24.01
C TYR A 298 24.01 3.46 23.83
N ALA A 299 25.28 3.86 23.71
CA ALA A 299 26.38 2.93 23.58
C ALA A 299 26.61 2.12 24.86
N SER A 300 27.16 0.91 24.71
CA SER A 300 27.64 0.11 25.84
C SER A 300 28.65 0.85 26.71
N ASP A 301 28.74 0.47 27.99
CA ASP A 301 29.70 1.05 28.93
C ASP A 301 31.15 0.89 28.45
N GLU A 302 31.46 -0.21 27.77
CA GLU A 302 32.75 -0.45 27.13
C GLU A 302 33.09 0.60 26.08
N LEU A 303 32.12 0.97 25.21
CA LEU A 303 32.31 1.98 24.17
C LEU A 303 32.25 3.41 24.72
N LYS A 304 31.52 3.66 25.81
CA LYS A 304 31.60 4.92 26.58
C LYS A 304 32.96 5.14 27.24
N ALA A 305 33.74 4.07 27.40
CA ALA A 305 35.14 4.11 27.85
C ALA A 305 36.16 4.08 26.70
N ASP A 306 35.72 3.83 25.46
CA ASP A 306 36.61 3.82 24.30
C ASP A 306 36.92 5.27 23.88
N LYS A 307 38.18 5.69 24.09
CA LYS A 307 38.63 7.04 23.78
C LYS A 307 38.39 7.43 22.32
N GLU A 308 38.50 6.50 21.37
CA GLU A 308 38.29 6.79 19.94
C GLU A 308 36.83 7.12 19.65
N VAL A 309 35.91 6.32 20.19
CA VAL A 309 34.46 6.52 20.05
C VAL A 309 34.04 7.83 20.72
N VAL A 310 34.47 8.05 21.97
CA VAL A 310 34.16 9.30 22.70
C VAL A 310 34.74 10.51 21.98
N MET A 311 35.96 10.42 21.43
CA MET A 311 36.55 11.51 20.65
C MET A 311 35.76 11.83 19.38
N ALA A 312 35.16 10.83 18.72
CA ALA A 312 34.27 11.07 17.59
C ALA A 312 32.97 11.77 18.04
N ALA A 313 32.36 11.28 19.13
CA ALA A 313 31.15 11.85 19.70
C ALA A 313 31.32 13.32 20.10
N VAL A 314 32.36 13.66 20.89
CA VAL A 314 32.59 15.04 21.36
C VAL A 314 33.03 15.99 20.26
N LYS A 315 33.58 15.48 19.15
CA LYS A 315 33.83 16.29 17.94
C LYS A 315 32.54 16.64 17.24
N SER A 316 31.60 15.68 17.15
CA SER A 316 30.28 15.89 16.57
C SER A 316 29.45 16.86 17.43
N LYS A 317 29.36 16.61 18.74
CA LYS A 317 28.71 17.47 19.73
C LYS A 317 29.44 17.46 21.06
N GLY A 318 30.02 18.59 21.47
CA GLY A 318 30.81 18.68 22.70
C GLY A 318 30.07 18.22 23.96
N TRP A 319 28.77 18.48 24.04
CA TRP A 319 27.92 18.06 25.17
C TRP A 319 27.89 16.54 25.40
N ALA A 320 28.20 15.73 24.38
CA ALA A 320 28.32 14.27 24.49
C ALA A 320 29.32 13.80 25.55
N LEU A 321 30.23 14.68 26.00
CA LEU A 321 31.15 14.42 27.12
C LEU A 321 30.41 13.94 28.38
N GLN A 322 29.15 14.34 28.58
CA GLN A 322 28.35 13.92 29.72
C GLN A 322 28.17 12.40 29.81
N PHE A 323 28.19 11.70 28.67
CA PHE A 323 27.97 10.25 28.57
C PHE A 323 29.26 9.44 28.67
N ALA A 324 30.42 10.08 28.57
CA ALA A 324 31.70 9.41 28.73
C ALA A 324 31.94 8.97 30.19
N THR A 325 32.84 8.00 30.38
CA THR A 325 33.27 7.58 31.72
C THR A 325 34.02 8.68 32.47
N ASP A 326 34.06 8.58 33.80
CA ASP A 326 34.78 9.53 34.66
C ASP A 326 36.28 9.63 34.31
N GLU A 327 36.88 8.53 33.82
CA GLU A 327 38.26 8.51 33.34
C GLU A 327 38.44 9.45 32.13
N LEU A 328 37.56 9.37 31.13
CA LEU A 328 37.63 10.23 29.95
C LEU A 328 37.17 11.67 30.22
N LYS A 329 36.28 11.88 31.19
CA LYS A 329 35.97 13.23 31.73
C LYS A 329 37.16 13.86 32.46
N ALA A 330 38.15 13.07 32.86
CA ALA A 330 39.42 13.53 33.42
C ALA A 330 40.56 13.56 32.38
N ASP A 331 40.32 13.09 31.16
CA ASP A 331 41.28 13.19 30.06
C ASP A 331 41.26 14.59 29.47
N LYS A 332 42.37 15.32 29.67
CA LYS A 332 42.51 16.71 29.22
C LYS A 332 42.35 16.88 27.71
N GLU A 333 42.78 15.91 26.91
CA GLU A 333 42.66 15.99 25.45
C GLU A 333 41.19 15.90 25.02
N VAL A 334 40.45 14.94 25.58
CA VAL A 334 39.02 14.75 25.31
C VAL A 334 38.23 15.99 25.70
N VAL A 335 38.46 16.50 26.92
CA VAL A 335 37.78 17.69 27.44
C VAL A 335 38.09 18.93 26.61
N LEU A 336 39.33 19.12 26.17
CA LEU A 336 39.69 20.26 25.30
C LEU A 336 38.97 20.19 23.95
N VAL A 337 38.77 19.00 23.39
CA VAL A 337 38.03 18.84 22.13
C VAL A 337 36.55 19.10 22.34
N ALA A 338 35.96 18.56 23.41
CA ALA A 338 34.56 18.79 23.77
C ALA A 338 34.26 20.29 23.91
N ILE A 339 35.07 21.02 24.68
CA ILE A 339 34.90 22.46 24.93
C ILE A 339 35.06 23.31 23.67
N LYS A 340 35.94 22.89 22.74
CA LYS A 340 36.08 23.57 21.45
C LYS A 340 34.84 23.41 20.57
N SER A 341 34.14 22.29 20.70
CA SER A 341 32.88 22.04 19.98
C SER A 341 31.71 22.74 20.67
N ASP A 342 31.63 22.64 22.00
CA ASP A 342 30.59 23.25 22.84
C ASP A 342 31.21 23.71 24.18
N PRO A 343 31.36 25.03 24.41
CA PRO A 343 31.97 25.57 25.62
C PRO A 343 31.31 25.10 26.92
N ASP A 344 30.00 24.86 26.90
CA ASP A 344 29.27 24.48 28.11
C ASP A 344 29.62 23.04 28.53
N ALA A 345 30.22 22.22 27.64
CA ALA A 345 30.67 20.86 27.96
C ALA A 345 31.66 20.80 29.14
N ILE A 346 32.27 21.94 29.52
CA ILE A 346 33.05 22.08 30.76
C ILE A 346 32.30 21.62 32.00
N GLU A 347 30.96 21.73 32.02
CA GLU A 347 30.12 21.28 33.14
C GLU A 347 30.28 19.79 33.45
N HIS A 348 30.63 19.00 32.44
CA HIS A 348 30.78 17.55 32.54
C HIS A 348 32.24 17.08 32.73
N ALA A 349 33.21 17.99 32.63
CA ALA A 349 34.60 17.67 32.92
C ALA A 349 34.81 17.36 34.42
N SER A 350 35.87 16.61 34.72
CA SER A 350 36.30 16.38 36.10
C SER A 350 36.62 17.69 36.82
N GLY A 351 36.41 17.73 38.15
CA GLY A 351 36.64 18.94 38.95
C GLY A 351 38.07 19.49 38.87
N SER A 352 39.07 18.64 38.63
CA SER A 352 40.46 19.05 38.40
C SER A 352 40.63 19.84 37.11
N LEU A 353 39.92 19.47 36.04
CA LEU A 353 40.02 20.12 34.74
C LEU A 353 39.18 21.40 34.64
N LYS A 354 38.11 21.52 35.45
CA LYS A 354 37.31 22.77 35.54
C LYS A 354 38.12 24.01 35.94
N ASN A 355 39.22 23.80 36.67
CA ASN A 355 40.13 24.86 37.12
C ASN A 355 41.48 24.84 36.38
N ASP A 356 41.64 23.98 35.36
CA ASP A 356 42.87 23.92 34.59
C ASP A 356 43.06 25.22 33.82
N LYS A 357 44.27 25.80 33.92
CA LYS A 357 44.55 27.11 33.35
C LYS A 357 44.26 27.19 31.85
N GLU A 358 44.66 26.17 31.09
CA GLU A 358 44.48 26.16 29.63
C GLU A 358 43.00 26.10 29.25
N ILE A 359 42.22 25.30 29.99
CA ILE A 359 40.77 25.21 29.80
C ILE A 359 40.08 26.52 30.18
N THR A 360 40.44 27.12 31.31
CA THR A 360 39.86 28.41 31.73
C THR A 360 40.24 29.56 30.82
N ASP A 361 41.41 29.51 30.18
CA ASP A 361 41.84 30.52 29.22
C ASP A 361 41.13 30.35 27.86
N LEU A 362 40.68 29.14 27.51
CA LEU A 362 39.88 28.85 26.31
C LEU A 362 38.43 29.33 26.41
N LEU A 363 37.87 29.39 27.63
CA LEU A 363 36.48 29.77 27.92
C LEU A 363 36.27 31.29 28.14
N ARG A 364 37.35 32.08 28.13
CA ARG A 364 37.32 33.55 28.23
C ARG A 364 37.28 34.20 26.87
#